data_AF-I1MWZ8-F1
#
_entry.id   AF-I1MWZ8-F1
#
_cell.length_a   1.000
_cell.length_b   1.000
_cell.length_c   1.000
_cell.angle_alpha   90.00
_cell.angle_beta   90.00
_cell.angle_gamma   90.00
#
_symmetry.space_group_name_H-M   'P 1'
#
loop_
_entity.id
_entity.type
_entity.pdbx_description
1 polymer ?
#
loop_
_entity_poly.entity_id
_entity_poly.type
_entity_poly.pdbx_seq_one_letter_code
_entity_poly.pdbx_strand_id
1 'polypeptide(L)'
;MLLRNPSLYTNPEPCQHLAEYKLKHGFDGYKAIQKLLVISPIGKASVKKPNTKVPRCGFCNGCEGRFYLCLICSSFSCLDHTLLHPQSETGHAVFVDIERAELFCGVCRDQLYDPDFDQVVMSKHSLGVASGVTGNESIGQRLIKRRRLASGVVGLDLQKSKCRVSTKDLREKSCYPVGLRGLNNLGSTCFMNSVLQVLLNAPPFRDYFLSGGHRLEACHHRRTADLMCCLLCDVNAIFSAAYSGDRSPYSPAQFLYSWWQHSANLACYEQQDAHEFFISMLDAIHEKESKTRNGSKGNGDCQCIAHKVFYGLLRSDVTCMACGFTSTTYDPCVDISLNLDTNVSSTEKGKKLTKQNEDGSMSTLFGCLDLFTRPEKLGSDQKLYCRNCRERQDSLKQMSIRKLPLVLSLHVKRFEHSFVKKSSRKIDRYLHFPFSLDMSPYLSSSILRARYGNRIFNFGGDQSDMFSEFEIFAVVTHSGTLESGHYVSFVRLRNQWYRCDDAWITVVDEATVRASQCYMIFYVQKLQHNKANEDPSHVPNSPGRELFLPIAGFC
;
A
#
# COMPACT_ATOMS: atom_id res chain seq x y z
N MET A 1 15.04 9.99 34.62
CA MET A 1 14.28 9.45 33.47
C MET A 1 13.03 10.31 33.29
N LEU A 2 12.72 10.76 32.08
CA LEU A 2 11.43 11.39 31.81
C LEU A 2 10.38 10.29 31.66
N LEU A 3 9.56 10.10 32.68
CA LEU A 3 8.31 9.36 32.56
C LEU A 3 7.40 10.17 31.63
N ARG A 4 7.46 9.90 30.32
CA ARG A 4 6.46 10.37 29.39
C ARG A 4 5.14 9.73 29.80
N ASN A 5 4.23 10.54 30.34
CA ASN A 5 2.85 10.11 30.58
C ASN A 5 2.35 9.42 29.30
N PRO A 6 1.79 8.20 29.38
CA PRO A 6 1.02 7.68 28.25
C PRO A 6 -0.08 8.70 27.97
N SER A 7 -0.20 9.11 26.72
CA SER A 7 -1.16 10.14 26.33
C SER A 7 -2.57 9.65 26.62
N LEU A 8 -3.12 10.09 27.76
CA LEU A 8 -4.53 9.94 28.09
C LEU A 8 -5.32 10.65 26.98
N TYR A 9 -5.80 9.87 26.03
CA TYR A 9 -6.85 10.27 25.11
C TYR A 9 -8.15 10.36 25.94
N THR A 10 -8.23 11.40 26.77
CA THR A 10 -9.50 11.86 27.31
C THR A 10 -10.41 12.14 26.11
N ASN A 11 -11.62 11.60 26.11
CA ASN A 11 -12.62 12.05 25.15
C ASN A 11 -12.71 13.58 25.25
N PRO A 12 -12.63 14.33 24.14
CA PRO A 12 -12.66 15.78 24.19
C PRO A 12 -13.95 16.24 24.88
N GLU A 13 -13.83 17.23 25.77
CA GLU A 13 -14.98 17.72 26.52
C GLU A 13 -16.07 18.22 25.56
N PRO A 14 -17.35 17.87 25.79
CA PRO A 14 -18.43 18.22 24.87
C PRO A 14 -18.57 19.74 24.78
N CYS A 15 -18.46 20.27 23.56
CA CYS A 15 -18.47 21.71 23.31
C CYS A 15 -19.74 22.37 23.88
N GLN A 16 -19.57 23.27 24.85
CA GLN A 16 -20.67 23.96 25.52
C GLN A 16 -21.57 24.71 24.52
N HIS A 17 -20.99 25.34 23.49
CA HIS A 17 -21.72 26.00 22.41
C HIS A 17 -22.64 25.06 21.61
N LEU A 18 -22.28 23.78 21.48
CA LEU A 18 -23.13 22.76 20.84
C LEU A 18 -24.27 22.34 21.77
N ALA A 19 -24.00 22.17 23.06
CA ALA A 19 -25.03 21.89 24.06
C ALA A 19 -26.06 23.04 24.13
N GLU A 20 -25.60 24.30 24.14
CA GLU A 20 -26.45 25.48 24.03
C GLU A 20 -27.26 25.52 22.73
N TYR A 21 -26.64 25.22 21.58
CA TYR A 21 -27.36 25.17 20.30
C TYR A 21 -28.48 24.13 20.33
N LYS A 22 -28.18 22.90 20.78
CA LYS A 22 -29.17 21.81 20.85
C LYS A 22 -30.28 22.12 21.87
N LEU A 23 -29.97 22.81 22.97
CA LEU A 23 -30.97 23.28 23.94
C LEU A 23 -31.89 24.38 23.38
N LYS A 24 -31.36 25.31 22.58
CA LYS A 24 -32.10 26.47 22.04
C LYS A 24 -32.83 26.20 20.72
N HIS A 25 -32.31 25.32 19.87
CA HIS A 25 -32.78 25.10 18.49
C HIS A 25 -33.07 23.63 18.14
N GLY A 26 -32.82 22.69 19.06
CA GLY A 26 -33.04 21.27 18.84
C GLY A 26 -32.29 20.74 17.61
N PHE A 27 -33.05 20.16 16.67
CA PHE A 27 -32.53 19.48 15.48
C PHE A 27 -32.98 20.12 14.16
N ASP A 28 -33.63 21.27 14.18
CA ASP A 28 -34.27 21.82 12.96
C ASP A 28 -33.26 22.35 11.94
N GLY A 29 -32.12 22.90 12.39
CA GLY A 29 -30.99 23.20 11.51
C GLY A 29 -30.44 21.96 10.82
N TYR A 30 -30.39 20.81 11.51
CA TYR A 30 -29.94 19.55 10.91
C TYR A 30 -30.91 19.10 9.81
N LYS A 31 -32.22 19.16 10.06
CA LYS A 31 -33.29 18.85 9.06
C LYS A 31 -33.25 19.79 7.85
N ALA A 32 -32.92 21.07 8.05
CA ALA A 32 -32.73 22.02 6.95
C ALA A 32 -31.53 21.64 6.09
N ILE A 33 -30.39 21.32 6.72
CA ILE A 33 -29.15 20.92 6.05
C ILE A 33 -29.27 19.57 5.33
N GLN A 34 -30.05 18.63 5.88
CA GLN A 34 -30.43 17.38 5.22
C GLN A 34 -31.04 17.61 3.83
N LYS A 35 -31.76 18.71 3.60
CA LYS A 35 -32.36 19.05 2.30
C LYS A 35 -31.36 19.68 1.31
N LEU A 36 -30.27 20.27 1.83
CA LEU A 36 -29.27 21.02 1.06
C LEU A 36 -28.06 20.17 0.66
N LEU A 37 -27.64 19.23 1.52
CA LEU A 37 -26.50 18.35 1.25
C LEU A 37 -26.79 17.34 0.12
N VAL A 38 -25.89 17.30 -0.85
CA VAL A 38 -25.76 16.25 -1.86
C VAL A 38 -24.38 15.63 -1.70
N ILE A 39 -24.36 14.32 -1.46
CA ILE A 39 -23.13 13.57 -1.22
C ILE A 39 -22.87 12.69 -2.45
N SER A 40 -21.67 12.80 -3.01
CA SER A 40 -21.27 12.00 -4.17
C SER A 40 -21.05 10.52 -3.80
N PRO A 41 -21.05 9.59 -4.78
CA PRO A 41 -20.61 8.20 -4.54
C PRO A 41 -19.16 8.08 -4.01
N ILE A 42 -18.36 9.14 -4.12
CA ILE A 42 -16.99 9.23 -3.57
C ILE A 42 -16.99 9.99 -2.23
N GLY A 43 -18.11 9.98 -1.50
CA GLY A 43 -18.32 10.58 -0.17
C GLY A 43 -18.15 12.10 -0.04
N LYS A 44 -17.54 12.78 -1.00
CA LYS A 44 -17.45 14.25 -1.04
C LYS A 44 -18.84 14.86 -0.94
N ALA A 45 -19.03 15.69 0.07
CA ALA A 45 -20.23 16.48 0.27
C ALA A 45 -20.20 17.75 -0.62
N SER A 46 -21.40 18.26 -0.89
CA SER A 46 -21.64 19.49 -1.64
C SER A 46 -23.02 20.03 -1.27
N VAL A 47 -23.28 21.32 -1.50
CA VAL A 47 -24.63 21.90 -1.30
C VAL A 47 -25.29 22.18 -2.64
N LYS A 48 -26.46 21.57 -2.85
CA LYS A 48 -27.34 21.89 -3.96
C LYS A 48 -28.17 23.13 -3.62
N LYS A 49 -27.67 24.32 -3.97
CA LYS A 49 -28.52 25.52 -4.05
C LYS A 49 -29.59 25.32 -5.13
N PRO A 50 -30.84 25.79 -4.93
CA PRO A 50 -31.90 25.68 -5.95
C PRO A 50 -31.52 26.35 -7.27
N ASN A 51 -30.81 27.48 -7.18
CA ASN A 51 -30.21 28.18 -8.32
C ASN A 51 -28.73 27.81 -8.39
N THR A 52 -28.24 27.45 -9.59
CA THR A 52 -26.94 26.81 -9.88
C THR A 52 -25.68 27.65 -9.63
N LYS A 53 -25.76 28.73 -8.85
CA LYS A 53 -24.61 29.56 -8.48
C LYS A 53 -23.75 28.84 -7.43
N VAL A 54 -22.46 28.74 -7.71
CA VAL A 54 -21.39 28.31 -6.77
C VAL A 54 -21.59 29.02 -5.41
N PRO A 55 -21.41 28.33 -4.26
CA PRO A 55 -21.42 29.00 -2.96
C PRO A 55 -20.41 30.14 -2.92
N ARG A 56 -20.75 31.19 -2.17
CA ARG A 56 -19.91 32.37 -1.96
C ARG A 56 -20.03 32.81 -0.52
N CYS A 57 -18.98 33.41 0.02
CA CYS A 57 -19.01 34.05 1.33
C CYS A 57 -19.97 35.25 1.32
N GLY A 58 -20.89 35.34 2.28
CA GLY A 58 -21.84 36.45 2.40
C GLY A 58 -21.18 37.81 2.69
N PHE A 59 -19.96 37.79 3.24
CA PHE A 59 -19.21 38.98 3.62
C PHE A 59 -18.25 39.45 2.53
N CYS A 60 -17.33 38.59 2.05
CA CYS A 60 -16.33 38.97 1.05
C CYS A 60 -16.68 38.59 -0.41
N ASN A 61 -17.84 37.95 -0.66
CA ASN A 61 -18.27 37.48 -2.00
C ASN A 61 -17.31 36.48 -2.69
N GLY A 62 -16.23 36.05 -2.03
CA GLY A 62 -15.27 35.07 -2.53
C GLY A 62 -15.89 33.68 -2.74
N CYS A 63 -15.37 32.94 -3.73
CA CYS A 63 -15.86 31.62 -4.14
C CYS A 63 -14.79 30.49 -4.06
N GLU A 64 -13.65 30.77 -3.44
CA GLU A 64 -12.53 29.83 -3.26
C GLU A 64 -12.33 29.47 -1.78
N GLY A 65 -11.68 28.33 -1.52
CA GLY A 65 -11.46 27.81 -0.17
C GLY A 65 -12.65 27.03 0.42
N ARG A 66 -12.57 26.71 1.72
CA ARG A 66 -13.66 26.02 2.44
C ARG A 66 -14.79 26.97 2.81
N PHE A 67 -16.02 26.46 2.69
CA PHE A 67 -17.23 27.16 3.09
C PHE A 67 -17.90 26.48 4.29
N TYR A 68 -18.39 27.33 5.19
CA TYR A 68 -19.13 26.94 6.38
C TYR A 68 -20.55 27.50 6.27
N LEU A 69 -21.54 26.70 6.69
CA LEU A 69 -22.95 27.08 6.74
C LEU A 69 -23.39 27.29 8.18
N CYS A 70 -23.88 28.48 8.56
CA CYS A 70 -24.40 28.70 9.91
C CYS A 70 -25.68 27.89 10.15
N LEU A 71 -25.75 27.14 11.27
CA LEU A 71 -26.93 26.31 11.60
C LEU A 71 -28.22 27.10 11.83
N ILE A 72 -28.12 28.39 12.16
CA ILE A 72 -29.27 29.23 12.54
C ILE A 72 -29.75 30.05 11.34
N CYS A 73 -28.91 30.94 10.77
CA CYS A 73 -29.31 31.82 9.66
C CYS A 73 -29.01 31.28 8.25
N SER A 74 -28.42 30.09 8.11
CA SER A 74 -28.03 29.51 6.81
C SER A 74 -27.12 30.40 5.94
N SER A 75 -26.36 31.32 6.58
CA SER A 75 -25.31 32.10 5.92
C SER A 75 -24.16 31.20 5.47
N PHE A 76 -23.54 31.52 4.33
CA PHE A 76 -22.32 30.88 3.85
C PHE A 76 -21.14 31.80 4.15
N SER A 77 -20.10 31.28 4.82
CA SER A 77 -18.88 32.02 5.15
C SER A 77 -17.64 31.25 4.71
N CYS A 78 -16.58 31.95 4.29
CA CYS A 78 -15.24 31.35 4.26
C CYS A 78 -14.67 31.27 5.70
N LEU A 79 -13.59 30.52 5.91
CA LEU A 79 -13.04 30.26 7.25
C LEU A 79 -12.91 31.52 8.12
N ASP A 80 -12.27 32.58 7.61
CA ASP A 80 -11.98 33.81 8.37
C ASP A 80 -13.28 34.49 8.85
N HIS A 81 -14.27 34.60 7.97
CA HIS A 81 -15.57 35.17 8.30
C HIS A 81 -16.41 34.24 9.20
N THR A 82 -16.14 32.93 9.20
CA THR A 82 -16.76 31.96 10.13
C THR A 82 -16.27 32.17 11.56
N LEU A 83 -15.04 32.67 11.75
CA LEU A 83 -14.48 33.04 13.06
C LEU A 83 -14.98 34.40 13.57
N LEU A 84 -15.49 35.25 12.66
CA LEU A 84 -16.08 36.56 12.99
C LEU A 84 -17.60 36.49 13.18
N HIS A 85 -18.29 35.59 12.48
CA HIS A 85 -19.76 35.46 12.52
C HIS A 85 -20.34 35.33 13.95
N PRO A 86 -19.76 34.57 14.90
CA PRO A 86 -20.26 34.50 16.29
C PRO A 86 -20.11 35.80 17.09
N GLN A 87 -19.32 36.75 16.60
CA GLN A 87 -19.07 38.06 17.21
C GLN A 87 -20.09 39.10 16.70
N SER A 88 -20.55 38.96 15.45
CA SER A 88 -21.62 39.79 14.88
C SER A 88 -23.02 39.29 15.24
N GLU A 89 -23.21 37.97 15.37
CA GLU A 89 -24.50 37.34 15.61
C GLU A 89 -24.42 36.45 16.87
N THR A 90 -24.97 36.93 17.99
CA THR A 90 -24.78 36.27 19.29
C THR A 90 -25.47 34.90 19.33
N GLY A 91 -24.76 33.88 19.79
CA GLY A 91 -25.23 32.49 19.78
C GLY A 91 -25.05 31.75 18.44
N HIS A 92 -24.67 32.42 17.35
CA HIS A 92 -24.38 31.78 16.06
C HIS A 92 -22.97 31.15 16.04
N ALA A 93 -22.69 30.31 17.04
CA ALA A 93 -21.39 29.67 17.24
C ALA A 93 -21.18 28.38 16.45
N VAL A 94 -22.26 27.74 15.97
CA VAL A 94 -22.22 26.39 15.35
C VAL A 94 -22.54 26.45 13.85
N PHE A 95 -21.68 25.79 13.08
CA PHE A 95 -21.69 25.75 11.61
C PHE A 95 -21.54 24.31 11.11
N VAL A 96 -21.75 24.10 9.80
CA VAL A 96 -21.33 22.90 9.08
C VAL A 96 -20.24 23.27 8.08
N ASP A 97 -19.07 22.63 8.17
CA ASP A 97 -18.06 22.60 7.09
C ASP A 97 -18.68 21.87 5.90
N ILE A 98 -18.90 22.57 4.77
CA ILE A 98 -19.63 22.02 3.62
C ILE A 98 -18.81 20.95 2.86
N GLU A 99 -17.48 21.05 2.88
CA GLU A 99 -16.60 20.07 2.25
C GLU A 99 -16.54 18.80 3.12
N ARG A 100 -16.31 18.97 4.43
CA ARG A 100 -16.37 17.93 5.46
C ARG A 100 -17.75 17.26 5.58
N ALA A 101 -18.81 18.04 5.36
CA ALA A 101 -20.12 17.89 5.98
C ALA A 101 -20.04 17.67 7.52
N GLU A 102 -19.01 18.22 8.19
CA GLU A 102 -18.77 18.09 9.64
C GLU A 102 -19.35 19.30 10.38
N LEU A 103 -19.75 19.14 11.65
CA LEU A 103 -20.02 20.29 12.50
C LEU A 103 -18.72 21.02 12.86
N PHE A 104 -18.80 22.34 13.03
CA PHE A 104 -17.68 23.21 13.39
C PHE A 104 -18.13 24.29 14.35
N CYS A 105 -17.32 24.58 15.38
CA CYS A 105 -17.55 25.68 16.29
C CYS A 105 -16.68 26.89 15.92
N GLY A 106 -17.29 28.00 15.51
CA GLY A 106 -16.56 29.24 15.20
C GLY A 106 -15.85 29.87 16.42
N VAL A 107 -16.34 29.57 17.63
CA VAL A 107 -15.76 30.09 18.90
C VAL A 107 -14.61 29.21 19.39
N CYS A 108 -14.80 27.89 19.51
CA CYS A 108 -13.72 26.95 19.88
C CYS A 108 -12.70 26.73 18.75
N ARG A 109 -13.04 27.10 17.51
CA ARG A 109 -12.25 26.93 16.28
C ARG A 109 -11.94 25.48 15.91
N ASP A 110 -12.80 24.55 16.36
CA ASP A 110 -12.60 23.11 16.24
C ASP A 110 -13.79 22.41 15.56
N GLN A 111 -13.55 21.22 15.00
CA GLN A 111 -14.59 20.33 14.52
C GLN A 111 -15.35 19.72 15.70
N LEU A 112 -16.65 19.49 15.51
CA LEU A 112 -17.53 18.87 16.50
C LEU A 112 -18.04 17.52 15.99
N TYR A 113 -18.15 16.56 16.89
CA TYR A 113 -18.86 15.30 16.66
C TYR A 113 -20.20 15.32 17.38
N ASP A 114 -21.27 14.93 16.68
CA ASP A 114 -22.61 14.79 17.26
C ASP A 114 -23.35 13.61 16.61
N PRO A 115 -23.68 12.53 17.34
CA PRO A 115 -24.32 11.35 16.78
C PRO A 115 -25.64 11.62 16.05
N ASP A 116 -26.43 12.59 16.53
CA ASP A 116 -27.71 12.95 15.91
C ASP A 116 -27.51 13.65 14.55
N PHE A 117 -26.50 14.51 14.44
CA PHE A 117 -26.14 15.15 13.19
C PHE A 117 -25.60 14.13 12.18
N ASP A 118 -24.72 13.23 12.64
CA ASP A 118 -24.19 12.16 11.81
C ASP A 118 -25.28 11.18 11.37
N GLN A 119 -26.29 10.88 12.21
CA GLN A 119 -27.47 10.14 11.80
C GLN A 119 -28.24 10.88 10.69
N VAL A 120 -28.40 12.20 10.78
CA VAL A 120 -29.04 13.01 9.73
C VAL A 120 -28.23 13.00 8.43
N VAL A 121 -26.90 13.07 8.47
CA VAL A 121 -26.06 12.99 7.26
C VAL A 121 -26.04 11.57 6.68
N MET A 122 -25.90 10.53 7.51
CA MET A 122 -25.94 9.12 7.09
C MET A 122 -27.33 8.69 6.62
N SER A 123 -28.39 9.34 7.09
CA SER A 123 -29.72 9.16 6.50
C SER A 123 -29.75 9.60 5.04
N LYS A 124 -28.94 10.57 4.59
CA LYS A 124 -28.85 10.92 3.15
C LYS A 124 -28.00 9.96 2.34
N HIS A 125 -26.98 9.34 2.92
CA HIS A 125 -26.37 8.15 2.32
C HIS A 125 -27.37 6.98 2.19
N SER A 126 -28.35 6.90 3.11
CA SER A 126 -29.30 5.79 3.21
C SER A 126 -30.67 6.04 2.57
N LEU A 127 -31.06 7.27 2.24
CA LEU A 127 -32.42 7.55 1.74
C LEU A 127 -32.63 7.18 0.25
N GLY A 128 -31.63 6.55 -0.38
CA GLY A 128 -31.77 5.74 -1.59
C GLY A 128 -32.12 4.25 -1.33
N VAL A 129 -32.47 3.86 -0.09
CA VAL A 129 -32.73 2.46 0.33
C VAL A 129 -34.23 2.12 0.44
N ALA A 130 -35.12 3.12 0.50
CA ALA A 130 -36.50 2.94 0.95
C ALA A 130 -37.50 2.53 -0.17
N SER A 131 -37.32 1.37 -0.82
CA SER A 131 -38.41 0.65 -1.54
C SER A 131 -38.00 -0.79 -1.91
N GLY A 132 -38.79 -1.79 -1.49
CA GLY A 132 -38.74 -3.14 -2.05
C GLY A 132 -38.41 -4.30 -1.10
N VAL A 133 -39.47 -4.84 -0.49
CA VAL A 133 -39.75 -6.24 -0.10
C VAL A 133 -38.74 -7.32 -0.56
N THR A 134 -38.04 -7.95 0.41
CA THR A 134 -37.46 -9.32 0.49
C THR A 134 -36.89 -10.07 -0.76
N GLY A 135 -36.11 -11.14 -0.51
CA GLY A 135 -35.58 -12.02 -1.56
C GLY A 135 -34.27 -12.72 -1.16
N ASN A 136 -34.36 -13.96 -0.68
CA ASN A 136 -33.22 -14.85 -0.54
C ASN A 136 -32.86 -15.43 -1.92
N GLU A 137 -31.57 -15.60 -2.23
CA GLU A 137 -31.00 -16.89 -2.68
C GLU A 137 -29.48 -16.83 -2.84
N SER A 138 -28.87 -17.94 -3.28
CA SER A 138 -27.58 -18.42 -2.81
C SER A 138 -26.41 -18.32 -3.80
N ILE A 139 -25.25 -18.77 -3.33
CA ILE A 139 -23.93 -18.70 -3.97
C ILE A 139 -23.92 -19.37 -5.34
N GLY A 140 -23.47 -18.65 -6.37
CA GLY A 140 -23.29 -19.15 -7.73
C GLY A 140 -21.97 -18.71 -8.36
N GLN A 141 -20.87 -19.40 -8.05
CA GLN A 141 -19.59 -19.21 -8.74
C GLN A 141 -19.73 -19.62 -10.22
N ARG A 142 -19.33 -18.75 -11.16
CA ARG A 142 -19.01 -19.17 -12.55
C ARG A 142 -18.11 -18.17 -13.27
N LEU A 143 -16.91 -18.64 -13.60
CA LEU A 143 -15.99 -18.00 -14.56
C LEU A 143 -16.63 -18.02 -15.95
N ILE A 144 -16.48 -16.97 -16.76
CA ILE A 144 -16.54 -17.08 -18.23
C ILE A 144 -15.72 -15.98 -18.92
N LYS A 145 -15.15 -16.36 -20.07
CA LYS A 145 -14.06 -15.70 -20.79
C LYS A 145 -14.49 -14.42 -21.53
N ARG A 146 -13.62 -13.41 -21.57
CA ARG A 146 -13.72 -12.25 -22.49
C ARG A 146 -13.66 -12.69 -23.97
N ARG A 147 -14.29 -11.94 -24.87
CA ARG A 147 -14.29 -12.15 -26.34
C ARG A 147 -13.70 -10.92 -27.08
N ARG A 148 -13.35 -11.09 -28.36
CA ARG A 148 -12.43 -10.25 -29.17
C ARG A 148 -13.14 -9.22 -30.06
N LEU A 149 -12.43 -8.13 -30.45
CA LEU A 149 -12.20 -7.61 -31.83
C LEU A 149 -11.11 -6.48 -31.75
N ALA A 150 -10.09 -6.42 -32.64
CA ALA A 150 -9.95 -5.62 -33.90
C ALA A 150 -9.88 -4.07 -33.71
N SER A 151 -9.06 -3.25 -34.40
CA SER A 151 -8.07 -3.44 -35.50
C SER A 151 -7.01 -2.29 -35.56
N GLY A 152 -5.97 -2.37 -36.43
CA GLY A 152 -4.92 -1.33 -36.71
C GLY A 152 -3.63 -1.44 -35.84
N VAL A 153 -2.35 -1.47 -36.30
CA VAL A 153 -1.62 -1.03 -37.53
C VAL A 153 -1.57 0.51 -37.62
N VAL A 154 -0.47 1.28 -37.78
CA VAL A 154 0.97 1.16 -38.23
C VAL A 154 1.92 1.69 -37.09
N GLY A 155 3.27 1.76 -37.06
CA GLY A 155 4.46 1.24 -37.82
C GLY A 155 5.67 2.22 -37.80
N LEU A 156 6.91 1.75 -38.09
CA LEU A 156 8.25 2.41 -37.94
C LEU A 156 8.65 2.77 -36.48
N ASP A 157 9.88 2.63 -35.96
CA ASP A 157 11.30 2.77 -36.42
C ASP A 157 11.86 4.22 -36.40
N LEU A 158 13.13 4.50 -36.04
CA LEU A 158 14.15 3.81 -35.21
C LEU A 158 15.33 4.78 -34.96
N GLN A 159 15.88 4.83 -33.73
CA GLN A 159 17.26 5.20 -33.27
C GLN A 159 17.14 5.85 -31.88
N LYS A 160 17.78 5.42 -30.77
CA LYS A 160 19.14 4.91 -30.46
C LYS A 160 20.24 5.99 -30.41
N SER A 161 20.23 6.80 -29.35
CA SER A 161 21.41 7.51 -28.85
C SER A 161 21.99 6.78 -27.64
N LYS A 162 23.27 6.35 -27.69
CA LYS A 162 23.95 5.65 -26.58
C LYS A 162 24.80 6.64 -25.77
N CYS A 163 24.49 6.83 -24.49
CA CYS A 163 25.47 7.42 -23.56
C CYS A 163 26.53 6.37 -23.20
N ARG A 164 27.81 6.77 -23.13
CA ARG A 164 28.97 5.87 -23.03
C ARG A 164 29.82 6.21 -21.80
N VAL A 165 29.40 5.73 -20.63
CA VAL A 165 30.16 5.88 -19.38
C VAL A 165 31.40 5.00 -19.41
N SER A 166 32.56 5.58 -19.06
CA SER A 166 33.86 4.90 -19.12
C SER A 166 34.16 4.12 -17.84
N THR A 167 34.02 2.80 -17.89
CA THR A 167 34.49 1.90 -16.83
C THR A 167 36.02 1.82 -16.82
N LYS A 168 36.68 2.53 -15.89
CA LYS A 168 38.06 2.22 -15.48
C LYS A 168 38.06 1.15 -14.39
N ASP A 169 39.07 0.30 -14.37
CA ASP A 169 39.14 -0.87 -13.49
C ASP A 169 39.16 -0.52 -12.00
N LEU A 170 38.14 -1.00 -11.28
CA LEU A 170 38.15 -1.22 -9.83
C LEU A 170 38.06 -2.72 -9.57
N ARG A 171 39.17 -3.43 -9.85
CA ARG A 171 39.33 -4.88 -9.64
C ARG A 171 39.98 -5.23 -8.29
N GLU A 172 39.93 -4.32 -7.32
CA GLU A 172 40.36 -4.62 -5.95
C GLU A 172 39.44 -5.64 -5.28
N LYS A 173 39.98 -6.38 -4.31
CA LYS A 173 39.25 -7.42 -3.57
C LYS A 173 38.21 -6.78 -2.64
N SER A 174 37.03 -6.48 -3.17
CA SER A 174 35.95 -5.82 -2.43
C SER A 174 35.55 -6.65 -1.20
N CYS A 175 35.97 -6.19 -0.02
CA CYS A 175 35.58 -6.78 1.26
C CYS A 175 34.20 -6.26 1.66
N TYR A 176 33.17 -6.69 0.95
CA TYR A 176 31.78 -6.35 1.28
C TYR A 176 31.37 -6.96 2.64
N PRO A 177 30.41 -6.34 3.35
CA PRO A 177 29.97 -6.76 4.68
C PRO A 177 29.40 -8.18 4.70
N VAL A 178 29.42 -8.79 5.89
CA VAL A 178 28.82 -10.11 6.15
C VAL A 178 27.33 -10.07 5.82
N GLY A 179 26.82 -11.11 5.14
CA GLY A 179 25.46 -11.17 4.61
C GLY A 179 25.34 -10.86 3.12
N LEU A 180 26.28 -10.09 2.56
CA LEU A 180 26.50 -10.06 1.12
C LEU A 180 27.43 -11.20 0.73
N ARG A 181 27.03 -11.96 -0.28
CA ARG A 181 27.81 -13.03 -0.92
C ARG A 181 27.30 -13.23 -2.34
N GLY A 182 28.19 -13.27 -3.33
CA GLY A 182 27.79 -13.54 -4.72
C GLY A 182 27.12 -14.90 -4.87
N LEU A 183 26.15 -15.01 -5.77
CA LEU A 183 25.43 -16.25 -6.08
C LEU A 183 25.71 -16.67 -7.52
N ASN A 184 26.28 -17.85 -7.73
CA ASN A 184 26.56 -18.35 -9.08
C ASN A 184 25.24 -18.52 -9.85
N ASN A 185 25.22 -18.07 -11.11
CA ASN A 185 24.14 -18.35 -12.03
C ASN A 185 24.25 -19.82 -12.47
N LEU A 186 23.21 -20.62 -12.22
CA LEU A 186 23.21 -22.06 -12.51
C LEU A 186 22.58 -22.39 -13.87
N GLY A 187 22.47 -21.39 -14.75
CA GLY A 187 21.75 -21.44 -16.03
C GLY A 187 20.39 -20.79 -15.89
N SER A 188 20.21 -19.61 -16.48
CA SER A 188 18.99 -18.78 -16.41
C SER A 188 18.56 -18.32 -15.01
N THR A 189 19.32 -18.58 -13.93
CA THR A 189 18.83 -18.41 -12.53
C THR A 189 18.96 -17.00 -11.94
N CYS A 190 19.18 -15.96 -12.75
CA CYS A 190 19.36 -14.59 -12.25
C CYS A 190 18.10 -14.05 -11.55
N PHE A 191 16.90 -14.47 -11.98
CA PHE A 191 15.63 -14.13 -11.31
C PHE A 191 15.66 -14.58 -9.84
N MET A 192 15.98 -15.85 -9.60
CA MET A 192 16.12 -16.48 -8.28
C MET A 192 17.21 -15.78 -7.46
N ASN A 193 18.40 -15.60 -8.04
CA ASN A 193 19.54 -14.99 -7.36
C ASN A 193 19.23 -13.56 -6.90
N SER A 194 18.56 -12.75 -7.74
CA SER A 194 18.17 -11.38 -7.41
C SER A 194 17.19 -11.31 -6.23
N VAL A 195 16.26 -12.27 -6.11
CA VAL A 195 15.29 -12.34 -5.01
C VAL A 195 15.93 -12.94 -3.75
N LEU A 196 16.82 -13.92 -3.87
CA LEU A 196 17.60 -14.44 -2.73
C LEU A 196 18.45 -13.33 -2.08
N GLN A 197 19.05 -12.42 -2.85
CA GLN A 197 19.75 -11.25 -2.30
C GLN A 197 18.82 -10.30 -1.53
N VAL A 198 17.57 -10.12 -1.97
CA VAL A 198 16.56 -9.36 -1.20
C VAL A 198 16.23 -10.08 0.10
N LEU A 199 15.89 -11.36 0.04
CA LEU A 199 15.48 -12.14 1.21
C LEU A 199 16.60 -12.24 2.26
N LEU A 200 17.85 -12.43 1.82
CA LEU A 200 19.05 -12.41 2.68
C LEU A 200 19.19 -11.12 3.50
N ASN A 201 18.74 -9.99 2.96
CA ASN A 201 18.96 -8.66 3.53
C ASN A 201 17.68 -8.01 4.10
N ALA A 202 16.53 -8.65 3.96
CA ALA A 202 15.26 -8.22 4.56
C ALA A 202 15.30 -8.46 6.09
N PRO A 203 15.42 -7.41 6.94
CA PRO A 203 15.86 -7.59 8.33
C PRO A 203 15.05 -8.60 9.17
N PRO A 204 13.71 -8.49 9.31
CA PRO A 204 12.96 -9.43 10.15
C PRO A 204 12.88 -10.86 9.59
N PHE A 205 13.17 -11.05 8.30
CA PHE A 205 13.25 -12.37 7.67
C PHE A 205 14.62 -13.02 7.92
N ARG A 206 15.69 -12.25 7.71
CA ARG A 206 17.07 -12.61 8.05
C ARG A 206 17.21 -12.99 9.52
N ASP A 207 16.73 -12.13 10.41
CA ASP A 207 16.91 -12.30 11.86
C ASP A 207 16.20 -13.57 12.37
N TYR A 208 15.12 -14.01 11.70
CA TYR A 208 14.47 -15.30 11.97
C TYR A 208 15.36 -16.51 11.64
N PHE A 209 15.96 -16.55 10.44
CA PHE A 209 16.83 -17.67 10.05
C PHE A 209 18.13 -17.68 10.86
N LEU A 210 18.77 -16.53 11.08
CA LEU A 210 19.99 -16.44 11.89
C LEU A 210 19.76 -16.76 13.38
N SER A 211 18.55 -16.52 13.91
CA SER A 211 18.15 -16.94 15.27
C SER A 211 17.72 -18.41 15.36
N GLY A 212 17.94 -19.21 14.31
CA GLY A 212 17.57 -20.63 14.28
C GLY A 212 16.05 -20.87 14.24
N GLY A 213 15.29 -20.00 13.57
CA GLY A 213 13.84 -20.13 13.40
C GLY A 213 13.43 -21.46 12.75
N HIS A 214 14.17 -21.91 11.73
CA HIS A 214 14.05 -23.25 11.16
C HIS A 214 15.13 -24.21 11.71
N ARG A 215 14.89 -24.80 12.88
CA ARG A 215 15.84 -25.72 13.54
C ARG A 215 16.02 -27.02 12.73
N LEU A 216 17.21 -27.19 12.16
CA LEU A 216 17.59 -28.38 11.35
C LEU A 216 17.30 -29.71 12.08
N GLU A 217 17.57 -29.77 13.38
CA GLU A 217 17.37 -30.95 14.23
C GLU A 217 15.89 -31.36 14.37
N ALA A 218 14.98 -30.36 14.39
CA ALA A 218 13.54 -30.55 14.49
C ALA A 218 12.88 -30.82 13.12
N CYS A 219 13.63 -30.68 12.02
CA CYS A 219 13.11 -30.89 10.67
C CYS A 219 12.99 -32.39 10.36
N HIS A 220 11.79 -32.96 10.57
CA HIS A 220 11.48 -34.37 10.31
C HIS A 220 11.86 -34.86 8.89
N HIS A 221 11.82 -33.98 7.89
CA HIS A 221 12.22 -34.30 6.51
C HIS A 221 13.71 -34.70 6.38
N ARG A 222 14.58 -34.32 7.32
CA ARG A 222 16.00 -34.72 7.31
C ARG A 222 16.26 -36.11 7.93
N ARG A 223 15.21 -36.76 8.45
CA ARG A 223 15.26 -38.11 9.08
C ARG A 223 14.56 -39.19 8.26
N THR A 224 13.81 -38.79 7.23
CA THR A 224 13.15 -39.71 6.29
C THR A 224 14.09 -39.95 5.11
N ALA A 225 14.23 -41.21 4.68
CA ALA A 225 15.07 -41.57 3.53
C ALA A 225 14.41 -41.22 2.18
N ASP A 226 13.12 -40.90 2.19
CA ASP A 226 12.39 -40.37 1.03
C ASP A 226 12.82 -38.91 0.78
N LEU A 227 13.27 -38.62 -0.45
CA LEU A 227 14.21 -37.54 -0.76
C LEU A 227 13.54 -36.15 -0.93
N MET A 228 12.67 -35.77 0.02
CA MET A 228 12.11 -34.43 0.10
C MET A 228 13.07 -33.47 0.83
N CYS A 229 13.99 -32.89 0.07
CA CYS A 229 14.83 -31.79 0.53
C CYS A 229 13.95 -30.66 1.06
N CYS A 230 14.15 -30.26 2.32
CA CYS A 230 13.33 -29.24 2.94
C CYS A 230 13.81 -27.86 2.50
N LEU A 231 13.04 -27.20 1.64
CA LEU A 231 13.32 -25.84 1.15
C LEU A 231 13.76 -24.85 2.26
N LEU A 232 13.17 -24.94 3.46
CA LEU A 232 13.55 -24.11 4.62
C LEU A 232 14.93 -24.45 5.20
N CYS A 233 15.37 -25.71 5.15
CA CYS A 233 16.75 -26.09 5.45
C CYS A 233 17.72 -25.51 4.43
N ASP A 234 17.36 -25.49 3.15
CA ASP A 234 18.22 -24.98 2.07
C ASP A 234 18.30 -23.45 2.08
N VAL A 235 17.20 -22.76 2.40
CA VAL A 235 17.21 -21.33 2.76
C VAL A 235 18.11 -21.08 3.97
N ASN A 236 17.98 -21.87 5.03
CA ASN A 236 18.85 -21.74 6.21
C ASN A 236 20.33 -21.99 5.87
N ALA A 237 20.63 -22.89 4.91
CA ALA A 237 21.98 -23.11 4.39
C ALA A 237 22.50 -21.91 3.57
N ILE A 238 21.66 -21.27 2.76
CA ILE A 238 22.00 -20.02 2.05
C ILE A 238 22.30 -18.89 3.05
N PHE A 239 21.47 -18.71 4.09
CA PHE A 239 21.77 -17.77 5.18
C PHE A 239 23.09 -18.09 5.89
N SER A 240 23.29 -19.34 6.28
CA SER A 240 24.54 -19.78 6.92
C SER A 240 25.75 -19.49 6.02
N ALA A 241 25.65 -19.75 4.71
CA ALA A 241 26.72 -19.51 3.76
C ALA A 241 27.01 -18.01 3.55
N ALA A 242 25.99 -17.15 3.47
CA ALA A 242 26.15 -15.70 3.32
C ALA A 242 26.69 -15.01 4.59
N TYR A 243 26.36 -15.54 5.77
CA TYR A 243 26.80 -15.00 7.06
C TYR A 243 28.08 -15.66 7.63
N SER A 244 28.59 -16.73 6.99
CA SER A 244 29.79 -17.49 7.41
C SER A 244 31.12 -16.72 7.46
N GLY A 245 31.21 -15.53 6.85
CA GLY A 245 32.48 -14.80 6.67
C GLY A 245 33.22 -15.13 5.37
N ASP A 246 32.88 -16.24 4.70
CA ASP A 246 33.36 -16.54 3.34
C ASP A 246 32.82 -15.50 2.32
N ARG A 247 33.56 -15.32 1.24
CA ARG A 247 33.32 -14.33 0.17
C ARG A 247 33.37 -14.93 -1.23
N SER A 248 33.71 -16.20 -1.38
CA SER A 248 33.61 -16.93 -2.65
C SER A 248 32.15 -17.02 -3.13
N PRO A 249 31.85 -16.90 -4.43
CA PRO A 249 30.49 -17.05 -4.94
C PRO A 249 29.88 -18.42 -4.57
N TYR A 250 28.69 -18.40 -3.97
CA TYR A 250 27.96 -19.59 -3.53
C TYR A 250 27.08 -20.16 -4.64
N SER A 251 26.98 -21.48 -4.74
CA SER A 251 26.10 -22.17 -5.71
C SER A 251 24.85 -22.72 -5.01
N PRO A 252 23.67 -22.08 -5.12
CA PRO A 252 22.43 -22.50 -4.47
C PRO A 252 21.75 -23.73 -5.16
N ALA A 253 22.55 -24.73 -5.55
CA ALA A 253 22.08 -25.86 -6.36
C ALA A 253 21.10 -26.79 -5.61
N GLN A 254 21.32 -27.02 -4.31
CA GLN A 254 20.39 -27.79 -3.46
C GLN A 254 19.05 -27.06 -3.34
N PHE A 255 19.08 -25.75 -3.06
CA PHE A 255 17.89 -24.91 -3.01
C PHE A 255 17.11 -24.90 -4.34
N LEU A 256 17.79 -24.75 -5.48
CA LEU A 256 17.16 -24.78 -6.81
C LEU A 256 16.40 -26.09 -7.05
N TYR A 257 17.02 -27.23 -6.71
CA TYR A 257 16.40 -28.55 -6.79
C TYR A 257 15.17 -28.68 -5.87
N SER A 258 15.28 -28.25 -4.62
CA SER A 258 14.16 -28.24 -3.66
C SER A 258 13.01 -27.32 -4.08
N TRP A 259 13.32 -26.18 -4.71
CA TRP A 259 12.31 -25.27 -5.25
C TRP A 259 11.62 -25.87 -6.46
N TRP A 260 12.34 -26.49 -7.39
CA TRP A 260 11.75 -27.24 -8.52
C TRP A 260 10.88 -28.42 -8.08
N GLN A 261 11.24 -29.14 -7.00
CA GLN A 261 10.39 -30.18 -6.41
C GLN A 261 9.05 -29.65 -5.87
N HIS A 262 9.00 -28.38 -5.43
CA HIS A 262 7.77 -27.76 -4.94
C HIS A 262 6.98 -27.08 -6.07
N SER A 263 7.63 -26.20 -6.83
CA SER A 263 7.08 -25.42 -7.93
C SER A 263 7.23 -26.17 -9.26
N ALA A 264 6.72 -27.39 -9.35
CA ALA A 264 6.93 -28.27 -10.52
C ALA A 264 6.48 -27.66 -11.87
N ASN A 265 5.49 -26.75 -11.86
CA ASN A 265 5.05 -26.02 -13.06
C ASN A 265 6.08 -25.00 -13.58
N LEU A 266 7.04 -24.59 -12.72
CA LEU A 266 8.13 -23.65 -13.01
C LEU A 266 9.50 -24.38 -13.07
N ALA A 267 9.49 -25.72 -13.04
CA ALA A 267 10.69 -26.56 -13.07
C ALA A 267 11.24 -26.73 -14.50
N CYS A 268 11.73 -25.63 -15.07
CA CYS A 268 12.34 -25.59 -16.40
C CYS A 268 13.68 -24.83 -16.37
N TYR A 269 14.53 -25.05 -17.37
CA TYR A 269 15.75 -24.29 -17.63
C TYR A 269 15.49 -22.97 -18.39
N GLU A 270 14.25 -22.74 -18.80
CA GLU A 270 13.77 -21.48 -19.40
C GLU A 270 13.71 -20.34 -18.38
N GLN A 271 13.71 -19.11 -18.86
CA GLN A 271 13.68 -17.92 -18.01
C GLN A 271 12.34 -17.79 -17.28
N GLN A 272 12.40 -17.42 -15.99
CA GLN A 272 11.23 -17.26 -15.11
C GLN A 272 11.15 -15.82 -14.59
N ASP A 273 9.95 -15.40 -14.20
CA ASP A 273 9.76 -14.07 -13.63
C ASP A 273 10.20 -14.00 -12.16
N ALA A 274 10.99 -12.98 -11.79
CA ALA A 274 11.41 -12.75 -10.41
C ALA A 274 10.23 -12.49 -9.46
N HIS A 275 9.12 -11.90 -9.93
CA HIS A 275 7.91 -11.67 -9.13
C HIS A 275 7.17 -12.98 -8.84
N GLU A 276 7.04 -13.86 -9.84
CA GLU A 276 6.41 -15.16 -9.68
C GLU A 276 7.26 -16.10 -8.81
N PHE A 277 8.59 -16.09 -8.99
CA PHE A 277 9.51 -16.77 -8.08
C PHE A 277 9.34 -16.28 -6.64
N PHE A 278 9.32 -14.96 -6.40
CA PHE A 278 9.14 -14.38 -5.07
C PHE A 278 7.83 -14.83 -4.40
N ILE A 279 6.70 -14.80 -5.12
CA ILE A 279 5.41 -15.28 -4.60
C ILE A 279 5.50 -16.79 -4.28
N SER A 280 5.92 -17.61 -5.24
CA SER A 280 6.02 -19.07 -5.05
C SER A 280 6.91 -19.46 -3.87
N MET A 281 7.96 -18.68 -3.60
CA MET A 281 8.87 -18.88 -2.49
C MET A 281 8.20 -18.59 -1.13
N LEU A 282 7.35 -17.56 -1.04
CA LEU A 282 6.60 -17.25 0.18
C LEU A 282 5.46 -18.25 0.42
N ASP A 283 4.77 -18.69 -0.64
CA ASP A 283 3.75 -19.73 -0.56
C ASP A 283 4.35 -21.08 -0.10
N ALA A 284 5.53 -21.46 -0.62
CA ALA A 284 6.25 -22.66 -0.20
C ALA A 284 6.62 -22.64 1.30
N ILE A 285 7.06 -21.49 1.82
CA ILE A 285 7.31 -21.27 3.24
C ILE A 285 6.01 -21.42 4.03
N HIS A 286 4.93 -20.77 3.58
CA HIS A 286 3.63 -20.83 4.25
C HIS A 286 3.07 -22.26 4.33
N GLU A 287 3.14 -23.05 3.25
CA GLU A 287 2.66 -24.42 3.23
C GLU A 287 3.46 -25.32 4.20
N LYS A 288 4.80 -25.25 4.14
CA LYS A 288 5.69 -26.07 4.98
C LYS A 288 5.58 -25.71 6.46
N GLU A 289 5.44 -24.44 6.83
CA GLU A 289 5.27 -24.03 8.24
C GLU A 289 3.85 -24.19 8.77
N SER A 290 2.83 -24.25 7.90
CA SER A 290 1.47 -24.58 8.32
C SER A 290 1.35 -26.07 8.66
N LYS A 291 1.94 -26.95 7.85
CA LYS A 291 1.91 -28.42 8.04
C LYS A 291 2.65 -28.90 9.30
N THR A 292 3.59 -28.13 9.85
CA THR A 292 4.26 -28.47 11.12
C THR A 292 3.50 -28.03 12.37
N ARG A 293 2.47 -27.17 12.24
CA ARG A 293 1.73 -26.59 13.38
C ARG A 293 0.26 -27.04 13.39
N ASN A 294 0.04 -28.35 13.39
CA ASN A 294 -1.25 -29.07 13.33
C ASN A 294 -2.32 -28.75 14.42
N GLY A 295 -2.13 -27.72 15.25
CA GLY A 295 -2.90 -27.51 16.50
C GLY A 295 -3.75 -26.24 16.60
N SER A 296 -3.92 -25.43 15.54
CA SER A 296 -4.60 -24.13 15.68
C SER A 296 -5.55 -23.77 14.53
N LYS A 297 -6.75 -24.37 14.54
CA LYS A 297 -7.94 -23.85 13.82
C LYS A 297 -8.56 -22.63 14.54
N GLY A 298 -7.73 -21.67 14.96
CA GLY A 298 -8.19 -20.40 15.52
C GLY A 298 -8.37 -19.36 14.42
N ASN A 299 -9.32 -18.43 14.59
CA ASN A 299 -9.55 -17.30 13.67
C ASN A 299 -8.47 -16.20 13.85
N GLY A 300 -7.19 -16.56 13.83
CA GLY A 300 -6.06 -15.66 14.09
C GLY A 300 -5.08 -15.55 12.92
N ASP A 301 -4.31 -14.47 12.90
CA ASP A 301 -3.28 -14.20 11.88
C ASP A 301 -2.28 -15.36 11.75
N CYS A 302 -1.95 -15.72 10.50
CA CYS A 302 -1.00 -16.79 10.20
C CYS A 302 0.39 -16.51 10.80
N GLN A 303 1.02 -17.55 11.33
CA GLN A 303 2.23 -17.44 12.16
C GLN A 303 3.53 -17.85 11.46
N CYS A 304 3.49 -18.18 10.17
CA CYS A 304 4.70 -18.47 9.38
C CYS A 304 5.55 -17.20 9.17
N ILE A 305 6.86 -17.36 8.90
CA ILE A 305 7.76 -16.21 8.73
C ILE A 305 7.38 -15.36 7.50
N ALA A 306 6.93 -16.00 6.41
CA ALA A 306 6.44 -15.31 5.22
C ALA A 306 5.33 -14.30 5.55
N HIS A 307 4.27 -14.73 6.25
CA HIS A 307 3.19 -13.83 6.65
C HIS A 307 3.62 -12.87 7.77
N LYS A 308 4.48 -13.25 8.71
CA LYS A 308 4.98 -12.32 9.74
C LYS A 308 5.76 -11.13 9.16
N VAL A 309 6.41 -11.31 8.01
CA VAL A 309 7.22 -10.27 7.37
C VAL A 309 6.46 -9.52 6.29
N PHE A 310 5.81 -10.23 5.37
CA PHE A 310 5.29 -9.68 4.11
C PHE A 310 3.77 -9.51 4.05
N TYR A 311 3.00 -9.99 5.03
CA TYR A 311 1.53 -9.91 5.01
C TYR A 311 1.01 -8.47 5.12
N GLY A 312 0.48 -7.97 4.01
CA GLY A 312 -0.47 -6.87 4.00
C GLY A 312 -1.92 -7.37 3.96
N LEU A 313 -2.85 -6.47 4.24
CA LEU A 313 -4.27 -6.68 3.99
C LEU A 313 -4.79 -5.52 3.14
N LEU A 314 -5.27 -5.81 1.93
CA LEU A 314 -5.95 -4.84 1.10
C LEU A 314 -7.43 -4.75 1.49
N ARG A 315 -8.03 -3.59 1.24
CA ARG A 315 -9.47 -3.34 1.31
C ARG A 315 -9.95 -2.92 -0.07
N SER A 316 -10.95 -3.61 -0.61
CA SER A 316 -11.67 -3.19 -1.81
C SER A 316 -13.06 -2.68 -1.43
N ASP A 317 -13.31 -1.40 -1.68
CA ASP A 317 -14.65 -0.81 -1.62
C ASP A 317 -15.29 -0.83 -3.00
N VAL A 318 -16.53 -1.29 -3.10
CA VAL A 318 -17.35 -1.27 -4.32
C VAL A 318 -18.65 -0.52 -4.02
N THR A 319 -18.73 0.73 -4.45
CA THR A 319 -19.84 1.65 -4.21
C THR A 319 -20.77 1.73 -5.42
N CYS A 320 -22.06 1.44 -5.20
CA CYS A 320 -23.11 1.63 -6.18
C CYS A 320 -23.30 3.13 -6.49
N MET A 321 -23.16 3.53 -7.76
CA MET A 321 -23.27 4.95 -8.13
C MET A 321 -24.71 5.50 -8.05
N ALA A 322 -25.73 4.64 -8.05
CA ALA A 322 -27.14 5.04 -7.98
C ALA A 322 -27.65 5.29 -6.54
N CYS A 323 -27.16 4.54 -5.55
CA CYS A 323 -27.67 4.61 -4.17
C CYS A 323 -26.61 4.76 -3.07
N GLY A 324 -25.31 4.84 -3.41
CA GLY A 324 -24.23 5.00 -2.43
C GLY A 324 -23.90 3.78 -1.58
N PHE A 325 -24.70 2.70 -1.63
CA PHE A 325 -24.42 1.45 -0.92
C PHE A 325 -23.04 0.92 -1.32
N THR A 326 -22.17 0.67 -0.33
CA THR A 326 -20.81 0.20 -0.53
C THR A 326 -20.64 -1.20 0.04
N SER A 327 -20.21 -2.14 -0.80
CA SER A 327 -19.74 -3.45 -0.38
C SER A 327 -18.23 -3.39 -0.16
N THR A 328 -17.74 -3.84 0.99
CA THR A 328 -16.31 -3.90 1.30
C THR A 328 -15.84 -5.35 1.37
N THR A 329 -14.75 -5.68 0.67
CA THR A 329 -14.00 -6.94 0.84
C THR A 329 -12.60 -6.67 1.36
N TYR A 330 -11.99 -7.70 1.96
CA TYR A 330 -10.63 -7.66 2.48
C TYR A 330 -9.82 -8.81 1.87
N ASP A 331 -8.72 -8.48 1.22
CA ASP A 331 -7.96 -9.38 0.37
C ASP A 331 -6.50 -9.44 0.87
N PRO A 332 -6.03 -10.59 1.40
CA PRO A 332 -4.63 -10.78 1.81
C PRO A 332 -3.64 -10.54 0.66
N CYS A 333 -2.46 -10.00 0.98
CA CYS A 333 -1.38 -9.84 0.00
C CYS A 333 0.03 -10.02 0.61
N VAL A 334 1.00 -10.41 -0.23
CA VAL A 334 2.44 -10.40 0.10
C VAL A 334 3.26 -9.39 -0.74
N ASP A 335 2.61 -8.81 -1.77
CA ASP A 335 3.12 -7.69 -2.57
C ASP A 335 1.97 -6.74 -2.96
N ILE A 336 2.35 -5.58 -3.50
CA ILE A 336 1.44 -4.72 -4.25
C ILE A 336 1.99 -4.51 -5.67
N SER A 337 1.35 -5.17 -6.64
CA SER A 337 1.71 -5.07 -8.05
C SER A 337 1.06 -3.85 -8.71
N LEU A 338 1.82 -2.76 -8.84
CA LEU A 338 1.42 -1.43 -9.32
C LEU A 338 1.44 -1.32 -10.86
N ASN A 339 0.56 -0.46 -11.39
CA ASN A 339 0.57 -0.06 -12.80
C ASN A 339 1.38 1.24 -12.97
N LEU A 340 2.15 1.36 -14.05
CA LEU A 340 2.75 2.65 -14.46
C LEU A 340 1.68 3.50 -15.14
N ASP A 341 1.54 4.79 -14.77
CA ASP A 341 0.58 5.67 -15.45
C ASP A 341 1.05 6.05 -16.85
N THR A 342 0.41 5.46 -17.87
CA THR A 342 0.70 5.72 -19.28
C THR A 342 -0.01 6.96 -19.84
N ASN A 343 -0.96 7.56 -19.11
CA ASN A 343 -1.94 8.49 -19.69
C ASN A 343 -1.42 9.89 -20.07
N VAL A 344 -0.21 10.26 -19.66
CA VAL A 344 0.41 11.53 -20.09
C VAL A 344 0.58 11.58 -21.63
N SER A 345 0.64 10.43 -22.30
CA SER A 345 0.67 10.34 -23.77
C SER A 345 -0.71 10.38 -24.44
N SER A 346 -1.81 10.48 -23.67
CA SER A 346 -3.18 10.24 -24.16
C SER A 346 -4.06 11.51 -24.23
N THR A 347 -3.95 12.42 -23.27
CA THR A 347 -4.94 13.52 -23.08
C THR A 347 -4.70 14.78 -23.90
N GLU A 348 -3.54 14.92 -24.56
CA GLU A 348 -3.13 16.17 -25.24
C GLU A 348 -3.51 16.24 -26.73
N LYS A 349 -4.23 15.24 -27.30
CA LYS A 349 -4.69 15.27 -28.71
C LYS A 349 -5.79 16.29 -29.03
N GLY A 350 -6.05 17.26 -28.15
CA GLY A 350 -7.12 18.26 -28.29
C GLY A 350 -6.70 19.73 -28.18
N LYS A 351 -5.47 20.06 -27.78
CA LYS A 351 -5.04 21.46 -27.59
C LYS A 351 -3.68 21.73 -28.23
N LYS A 352 -3.66 22.65 -29.20
CA LYS A 352 -2.42 23.24 -29.71
C LYS A 352 -1.89 24.27 -28.70
N LEU A 353 -1.14 23.82 -27.70
CA LEU A 353 -0.20 24.71 -27.01
C LEU A 353 1.19 24.59 -27.65
N THR A 354 1.97 25.66 -27.54
CA THR A 354 3.29 25.80 -28.14
C THR A 354 4.30 24.82 -27.55
N LYS A 355 5.24 24.35 -28.38
CA LYS A 355 6.40 23.56 -27.94
C LYS A 355 7.12 24.22 -26.76
N GLN A 356 6.94 23.64 -25.58
CA GLN A 356 7.84 23.79 -24.44
C GLN A 356 8.30 22.37 -24.06
N ASN A 357 9.59 22.26 -23.73
CA ASN A 357 10.41 21.05 -23.65
C ASN A 357 9.70 19.70 -23.43
N GLU A 358 10.11 18.68 -24.20
CA GLU A 358 9.90 17.27 -23.83
C GLU A 358 10.85 16.84 -22.69
N ASP A 359 10.87 17.59 -21.58
CA ASP A 359 11.33 17.10 -20.29
C ASP A 359 10.29 16.07 -19.79
N GLY A 360 10.38 14.88 -20.37
CA GLY A 360 9.33 13.87 -20.36
C GLY A 360 8.87 13.50 -18.96
N SER A 361 7.59 13.77 -18.68
CA SER A 361 6.94 13.53 -17.38
C SER A 361 7.32 12.17 -16.79
N MET A 362 8.19 12.20 -15.78
CA MET A 362 8.66 10.99 -15.11
C MET A 362 7.52 10.35 -14.33
N SER A 363 7.27 9.06 -14.57
CA SER A 363 6.42 8.28 -13.68
C SER A 363 7.10 8.20 -12.30
N THR A 364 6.34 8.46 -11.24
CA THR A 364 6.80 8.39 -9.85
C THR A 364 6.13 7.25 -9.10
N LEU A 365 6.77 6.72 -8.06
CA LEU A 365 6.19 5.67 -7.23
C LEU A 365 4.89 6.14 -6.56
N PHE A 366 4.86 7.39 -6.07
CA PHE A 366 3.66 8.04 -5.56
C PHE A 366 2.53 8.03 -6.60
N GLY A 367 2.78 8.48 -7.84
CA GLY A 367 1.77 8.44 -8.91
C GLY A 367 1.26 7.03 -9.24
N CYS A 368 2.07 5.98 -9.02
CA CYS A 368 1.65 4.59 -9.19
C CYS A 368 0.80 4.09 -8.00
N LEU A 369 1.08 4.55 -6.77
CA LEU A 369 0.30 4.27 -5.56
C LEU A 369 -1.02 5.06 -5.54
N ASP A 370 -0.99 6.32 -6.00
CA ASP A 370 -2.16 7.16 -6.26
C ASP A 370 -3.07 6.47 -7.28
N LEU A 371 -2.52 5.99 -8.40
CA LEU A 371 -3.27 5.24 -9.42
C LEU A 371 -3.86 3.93 -8.88
N PHE A 372 -3.12 3.20 -8.03
CA PHE A 372 -3.59 1.96 -7.40
C PHE A 372 -4.73 2.20 -6.40
N THR A 373 -4.68 3.29 -5.63
CA THR A 373 -5.72 3.66 -4.65
C THR A 373 -6.81 4.58 -5.22
N ARG A 374 -6.74 4.94 -6.52
CA ARG A 374 -7.70 5.84 -7.16
C ARG A 374 -9.09 5.23 -7.24
N PRO A 375 -10.16 5.99 -6.98
CA PRO A 375 -11.52 5.63 -7.36
C PRO A 375 -11.62 5.38 -8.89
N GLU A 376 -11.96 4.16 -9.30
CA GLU A 376 -12.17 3.76 -10.69
C GLU A 376 -13.65 3.43 -10.95
N LYS A 377 -14.22 3.90 -12.06
CA LYS A 377 -15.57 3.47 -12.49
C LYS A 377 -15.43 2.15 -13.25
N LEU A 378 -16.16 1.12 -12.84
CA LEU A 378 -16.24 -0.14 -13.58
C LEU A 378 -16.91 0.07 -14.94
N GLY A 379 -16.48 -0.70 -15.95
CA GLY A 379 -17.00 -0.60 -17.31
C GLY A 379 -18.50 -0.88 -17.41
N SER A 380 -19.15 -0.40 -18.47
CA SER A 380 -20.57 -0.65 -18.72
C SER A 380 -20.89 -2.13 -18.99
N ASP A 381 -19.88 -2.93 -19.33
CA ASP A 381 -19.90 -4.40 -19.39
C ASP A 381 -19.83 -5.06 -18.00
N GLN A 382 -19.42 -4.32 -16.97
CA GLN A 382 -19.07 -4.81 -15.63
C GLN A 382 -20.02 -4.29 -14.53
N LYS A 383 -21.20 -3.77 -14.90
CA LYS A 383 -22.26 -3.38 -13.94
C LYS A 383 -22.55 -4.48 -12.93
N LEU A 384 -22.61 -4.16 -11.64
CA LEU A 384 -22.78 -5.13 -10.56
C LEU A 384 -24.20 -5.11 -9.99
N TYR A 385 -24.73 -6.27 -9.61
CA TYR A 385 -26.05 -6.36 -8.99
C TYR A 385 -26.03 -5.70 -7.61
N CYS A 386 -26.70 -4.56 -7.47
CA CYS A 386 -26.82 -3.88 -6.20
C CYS A 386 -28.01 -4.46 -5.43
N ARG A 387 -27.75 -5.13 -4.30
CA ARG A 387 -28.82 -5.71 -3.44
C ARG A 387 -29.86 -4.68 -3.00
N ASN A 388 -29.47 -3.41 -2.88
CA ASN A 388 -30.35 -2.32 -2.54
C ASN A 388 -31.24 -1.88 -3.73
N CYS A 389 -30.66 -1.67 -4.92
CA CYS A 389 -31.42 -1.25 -6.11
C CYS A 389 -32.15 -2.38 -6.83
N ARG A 390 -31.81 -3.64 -6.54
CA ARG A 390 -32.35 -4.86 -7.17
C ARG A 390 -32.12 -4.97 -8.69
N GLU A 391 -31.19 -4.19 -9.22
CA GLU A 391 -30.72 -4.28 -10.61
C GLU A 391 -29.19 -4.16 -10.72
N ARG A 392 -28.67 -4.34 -11.95
CA ARG A 392 -27.24 -4.19 -12.25
C ARG A 392 -26.88 -2.72 -12.46
N GLN A 393 -26.27 -2.12 -11.45
CA GLN A 393 -25.90 -0.72 -11.43
C GLN A 393 -24.47 -0.46 -11.90
N ASP A 394 -24.24 0.77 -12.36
CA ASP A 394 -22.88 1.32 -12.48
C ASP A 394 -22.27 1.39 -11.07
N SER A 395 -21.03 0.91 -10.93
CA SER A 395 -20.33 0.88 -9.66
C SER A 395 -18.93 1.49 -9.78
N LEU A 396 -18.52 2.16 -8.71
CA LEU A 396 -17.18 2.67 -8.51
C LEU A 396 -16.44 1.72 -7.56
N LYS A 397 -15.21 1.36 -7.91
CA LYS A 397 -14.32 0.54 -7.09
C LYS A 397 -13.17 1.41 -6.58
N GLN A 398 -12.71 1.17 -5.36
CA GLN A 398 -11.50 1.78 -4.82
C GLN A 398 -10.71 0.75 -4.01
N MET A 399 -9.39 0.71 -4.18
CA MET A 399 -8.48 -0.05 -3.31
C MET A 399 -7.90 0.87 -2.22
N SER A 400 -7.63 0.30 -1.06
CA SER A 400 -6.87 0.95 0.02
C SER A 400 -6.13 -0.12 0.85
N ILE A 401 -5.12 0.27 1.60
CA ILE A 401 -4.36 -0.67 2.44
C ILE A 401 -4.98 -0.67 3.85
N ARG A 402 -5.42 -1.81 4.36
CA ARG A 402 -5.99 -1.95 5.71
C ARG A 402 -4.94 -2.29 6.76
N LYS A 403 -3.93 -3.09 6.39
CA LYS A 403 -2.80 -3.47 7.23
C LYS A 403 -1.52 -3.43 6.39
N LEU A 404 -0.48 -2.79 6.90
CA LEU A 404 0.86 -2.77 6.28
C LEU A 404 1.72 -3.94 6.78
N PRO A 405 2.58 -4.51 5.92
CA PRO A 405 3.57 -5.50 6.33
C PRO A 405 4.77 -4.88 7.05
N LEU A 406 5.65 -5.71 7.62
CA LEU A 406 6.96 -5.26 8.13
C LEU A 406 7.93 -4.94 6.97
N VAL A 407 7.83 -5.70 5.88
CA VAL A 407 8.53 -5.47 4.61
C VAL A 407 7.49 -5.34 3.50
N LEU A 408 7.43 -4.15 2.90
CA LEU A 408 6.54 -3.80 1.81
C LEU A 408 7.23 -4.11 0.47
N SER A 409 6.71 -5.13 -0.22
CA SER A 409 7.12 -5.55 -1.56
C SER A 409 6.26 -4.84 -2.61
N LEU A 410 6.85 -4.01 -3.46
CA LEU A 410 6.16 -3.31 -4.55
C LEU A 410 6.67 -3.82 -5.90
N HIS A 411 5.80 -4.44 -6.69
CA HIS A 411 6.11 -4.89 -8.06
C HIS A 411 5.61 -3.85 -9.07
N VAL A 412 6.43 -3.53 -10.07
CA VAL A 412 6.10 -2.64 -11.18
C VAL A 412 5.70 -3.47 -12.39
N LYS A 413 4.41 -3.50 -12.75
CA LYS A 413 3.89 -4.23 -13.92
C LYS A 413 4.43 -3.64 -15.22
N ARG A 414 5.59 -4.14 -15.66
CA ARG A 414 6.29 -3.67 -16.86
C ARG A 414 5.91 -4.40 -18.14
N PHE A 415 5.26 -5.56 -18.07
CA PHE A 415 4.92 -6.34 -19.25
C PHE A 415 3.47 -6.14 -19.68
N GLU A 416 3.27 -5.58 -20.87
CA GLU A 416 1.96 -5.43 -21.51
C GLU A 416 1.79 -6.46 -22.63
N HIS A 417 0.72 -7.26 -22.57
CA HIS A 417 0.35 -8.19 -23.63
C HIS A 417 -0.74 -7.56 -24.52
N SER A 418 -0.34 -7.04 -25.68
CA SER A 418 -1.29 -6.50 -26.65
C SER A 418 -1.88 -7.63 -27.50
N PHE A 419 -3.03 -8.17 -27.08
CA PHE A 419 -3.79 -9.16 -27.86
C PHE A 419 -4.17 -8.66 -29.27
N VAL A 420 -4.27 -7.34 -29.47
CA VAL A 420 -4.56 -6.71 -30.77
C VAL A 420 -3.35 -6.77 -31.70
N LYS A 421 -2.14 -6.48 -31.20
CA LYS A 421 -0.89 -6.53 -31.98
C LYS A 421 -0.24 -7.92 -31.99
N LYS A 422 -0.76 -8.89 -31.23
CA LYS A 422 -0.11 -10.18 -30.89
C LYS A 422 1.32 -10.01 -30.33
N SER A 423 1.60 -8.89 -29.67
CA SER A 423 2.92 -8.56 -29.15
C SER A 423 2.90 -8.37 -27.65
N SER A 424 3.76 -9.09 -26.93
CA SER A 424 4.29 -8.63 -25.65
C SER A 424 5.11 -7.35 -25.88
N ARG A 425 5.12 -6.44 -24.91
CA ARG A 425 6.11 -5.36 -24.83
C ARG A 425 6.48 -5.08 -23.37
N LYS A 426 7.72 -4.68 -23.16
CA LYS A 426 8.16 -4.12 -21.88
C LYS A 426 7.91 -2.60 -21.87
N ILE A 427 7.58 -2.04 -20.72
CA ILE A 427 7.53 -0.61 -20.47
C ILE A 427 8.92 -0.20 -19.96
N ASP A 428 9.78 0.26 -20.86
CA ASP A 428 11.15 0.68 -20.54
C ASP A 428 11.26 2.12 -20.00
N ARG A 429 10.13 2.73 -19.60
CA ARG A 429 10.12 4.02 -18.93
C ARG A 429 10.70 3.91 -17.51
N TYR A 430 11.60 4.81 -17.14
CA TYR A 430 12.08 4.95 -15.77
C TYR A 430 10.95 5.29 -14.79
N LEU A 431 11.10 4.83 -13.55
CA LEU A 431 10.18 5.10 -12.45
C LEU A 431 11.01 5.75 -11.33
N HIS A 432 10.69 6.99 -10.96
CA HIS A 432 11.35 7.64 -9.83
C HIS A 432 10.75 7.15 -8.52
N PHE A 433 11.60 6.64 -7.61
CA PHE A 433 11.19 6.15 -6.29
C PHE A 433 11.99 6.84 -5.17
N PRO A 434 11.34 7.23 -4.06
CA PRO A 434 12.00 7.83 -2.92
C PRO A 434 12.72 6.77 -2.08
N PHE A 435 13.67 7.16 -1.23
CA PHE A 435 14.37 6.22 -0.35
C PHE A 435 13.66 6.06 1.00
N SER A 436 13.11 7.15 1.55
CA SER A 436 12.09 7.12 2.60
C SER A 436 10.70 7.18 1.97
N LEU A 437 9.78 6.31 2.37
CA LEU A 437 8.41 6.24 1.83
C LEU A 437 7.39 6.31 2.96
N ASP A 438 6.52 7.31 2.92
CA ASP A 438 5.31 7.37 3.76
C ASP A 438 4.13 6.72 3.04
N MET A 439 3.53 5.72 3.68
CA MET A 439 2.35 5.00 3.19
C MET A 439 1.04 5.53 3.78
N SER A 440 1.07 6.51 4.70
CA SER A 440 -0.11 7.06 5.37
C SER A 440 -1.22 7.51 4.42
N PRO A 441 -0.96 8.17 3.26
CA PRO A 441 -2.01 8.57 2.32
C PRO A 441 -2.80 7.40 1.73
N TYR A 442 -2.21 6.21 1.69
CA TYR A 442 -2.75 5.01 1.03
C TYR A 442 -3.48 4.06 2.01
N LEU A 443 -3.46 4.40 3.30
CA LEU A 443 -4.18 3.67 4.34
C LEU A 443 -5.70 3.85 4.22
N SER A 444 -6.43 2.80 4.59
CA SER A 444 -7.89 2.80 4.67
C SER A 444 -8.39 3.87 5.63
N SER A 445 -7.70 4.08 6.77
CA SER A 445 -7.99 5.15 7.73
C SER A 445 -7.97 6.53 7.06
N SER A 446 -6.85 6.89 6.44
CA SER A 446 -6.67 8.16 5.74
C SER A 446 -7.65 8.36 4.58
N ILE A 447 -7.83 7.34 3.74
CA ILE A 447 -8.74 7.40 2.58
C ILE A 447 -10.19 7.57 3.05
N LEU A 448 -10.64 6.83 4.07
CA LEU A 448 -12.01 6.93 4.58
C LEU A 448 -12.24 8.24 5.34
N ARG A 449 -11.26 8.72 6.12
CA ARG A 449 -11.31 10.01 6.81
C ARG A 449 -11.36 11.18 5.82
N ALA A 450 -10.60 11.11 4.72
CA ALA A 450 -10.69 12.07 3.63
C ALA A 450 -12.01 11.99 2.85
N ARG A 451 -12.67 10.82 2.83
CA ARG A 451 -13.94 10.59 2.12
C ARG A 451 -15.19 10.95 2.94
N TYR A 452 -15.15 10.81 4.27
CA TYR A 452 -16.33 10.91 5.15
C TYR A 452 -16.13 11.78 6.41
N GLY A 453 -14.96 12.40 6.58
CA GLY A 453 -14.58 13.09 7.81
C GLY A 453 -14.30 12.14 8.97
N ASN A 454 -14.34 12.64 10.19
CA ASN A 454 -14.13 11.88 11.43
C ASN A 454 -15.29 10.91 11.79
N ARG A 455 -16.36 10.84 10.97
CA ARG A 455 -17.65 10.18 11.31
C ARG A 455 -17.62 8.66 11.39
N ILE A 456 -16.87 8.01 10.50
CA ILE A 456 -17.06 6.58 10.23
C ILE A 456 -15.88 5.78 10.77
N PHE A 457 -16.21 4.90 11.72
CA PHE A 457 -15.33 4.02 12.50
C PHE A 457 -14.46 4.75 13.55
N ASN A 458 -14.62 4.31 14.80
CA ASN A 458 -13.45 4.20 15.68
C ASN A 458 -12.47 3.24 14.98
N PHE A 459 -11.40 3.78 14.37
CA PHE A 459 -10.23 3.01 13.96
C PHE A 459 -9.51 2.55 15.22
N GLY A 460 -10.01 1.45 15.81
CA GLY A 460 -9.83 1.11 17.22
C GLY A 460 -8.38 0.98 17.65
N GLY A 461 -7.84 2.06 18.25
CA GLY A 461 -6.47 2.11 18.80
C GLY A 461 -5.37 1.83 17.77
N ASP A 462 -5.64 1.99 16.47
CA ASP A 462 -4.77 1.50 15.41
C ASP A 462 -3.49 2.35 15.34
N GLN A 463 -2.37 1.81 15.84
CA GLN A 463 -1.06 2.48 15.96
C GLN A 463 -0.38 2.76 14.60
N SER A 464 -1.15 2.69 13.50
CA SER A 464 -0.70 2.61 12.11
C SER A 464 0.19 3.76 11.64
N ASP A 465 0.00 4.98 12.15
CA ASP A 465 0.81 6.16 11.77
C ASP A 465 2.27 6.08 12.27
N MET A 466 2.60 5.21 13.24
CA MET A 466 4.00 4.91 13.62
C MET A 466 4.63 3.79 12.77
N PHE A 467 3.84 3.12 11.93
CA PHE A 467 4.26 1.99 11.09
C PHE A 467 4.04 2.25 9.58
N SER A 468 3.67 3.48 9.21
CA SER A 468 3.49 3.93 7.83
C SER A 468 4.76 4.48 7.18
N GLU A 469 5.77 4.86 7.96
CA GLU A 469 7.10 5.22 7.45
C GLU A 469 7.97 3.99 7.15
N PHE A 470 8.52 3.92 5.94
CA PHE A 470 9.46 2.88 5.50
C PHE A 470 10.76 3.47 4.96
N GLU A 471 11.84 2.70 5.07
CA GLU A 471 13.12 2.94 4.39
C GLU A 471 13.34 1.85 3.32
N ILE A 472 13.86 2.25 2.16
CA ILE A 472 14.27 1.33 1.11
C ILE A 472 15.52 0.55 1.55
N PHE A 473 15.52 -0.76 1.29
CA PHE A 473 16.69 -1.61 1.51
C PHE A 473 17.10 -2.42 0.29
N ALA A 474 16.18 -2.69 -0.67
CA ALA A 474 16.55 -3.36 -1.91
C ALA A 474 15.69 -2.98 -3.13
N VAL A 475 16.27 -3.15 -4.32
CA VAL A 475 15.62 -2.95 -5.63
C VAL A 475 16.03 -4.10 -6.55
N VAL A 476 15.08 -4.89 -7.04
CA VAL A 476 15.32 -5.80 -8.16
C VAL A 476 15.06 -5.05 -9.45
N THR A 477 15.99 -5.13 -10.40
CA THR A 477 15.90 -4.49 -11.72
C THR A 477 15.87 -5.54 -12.81
N HIS A 478 15.23 -5.23 -13.94
CA HIS A 478 15.11 -6.15 -15.07
C HIS A 478 15.54 -5.49 -16.38
N SER A 479 16.56 -6.06 -17.02
CA SER A 479 17.10 -5.63 -18.31
C SER A 479 16.75 -6.64 -19.41
N GLY A 480 16.59 -6.19 -20.66
CA GLY A 480 16.12 -7.04 -21.76
C GLY A 480 14.60 -7.01 -21.97
N THR A 481 14.07 -8.09 -22.57
CA THR A 481 12.72 -8.26 -23.14
C THR A 481 11.87 -9.25 -22.34
N LEU A 482 10.69 -9.67 -22.82
CA LEU A 482 9.93 -10.75 -22.17
C LEU A 482 10.57 -12.14 -22.41
N GLU A 483 10.98 -12.42 -23.65
CA GLU A 483 11.51 -13.74 -24.06
C GLU A 483 12.99 -13.94 -23.67
N SER A 484 13.70 -12.86 -23.35
CA SER A 484 15.11 -12.87 -22.97
C SER A 484 15.47 -11.62 -22.18
N GLY A 485 15.87 -11.80 -20.92
CA GLY A 485 16.31 -10.73 -20.03
C GLY A 485 17.29 -11.18 -18.95
N HIS A 486 17.67 -10.24 -18.08
CA HIS A 486 18.60 -10.45 -16.96
C HIS A 486 18.21 -9.59 -15.76
N TYR A 487 18.19 -10.21 -14.58
CA TYR A 487 17.79 -9.61 -13.31
C TYR A 487 19.01 -9.27 -12.44
N VAL A 488 19.02 -8.07 -11.86
CA VAL A 488 20.10 -7.59 -10.98
C VAL A 488 19.48 -6.91 -9.77
N SER A 489 19.94 -7.27 -8.57
CA SER A 489 19.48 -6.69 -7.30
C SER A 489 20.45 -5.65 -6.77
N PHE A 490 19.94 -4.49 -6.36
CA PHE A 490 20.65 -3.50 -5.57
C PHE A 490 20.22 -3.62 -4.11
N VAL A 491 21.16 -3.57 -3.17
CA VAL A 491 20.93 -3.73 -1.73
C VAL A 491 21.65 -2.62 -0.96
N ARG A 492 20.99 -2.04 0.05
CA ARG A 492 21.53 -1.03 0.97
C ARG A 492 21.86 -1.67 2.32
N LEU A 493 23.11 -1.57 2.75
CA LEU A 493 23.56 -1.99 4.09
C LEU A 493 24.45 -0.92 4.70
N ARG A 494 24.19 -0.55 5.96
CA ARG A 494 24.98 0.46 6.71
C ARG A 494 25.20 1.75 5.88
N ASN A 495 24.12 2.24 5.26
CA ASN A 495 24.07 3.36 4.31
C ASN A 495 24.87 3.24 3.00
N GLN A 496 25.61 2.15 2.75
CA GLN A 496 26.25 1.90 1.46
C GLN A 496 25.35 1.05 0.55
N TRP A 497 25.31 1.39 -0.74
CA TRP A 497 24.64 0.60 -1.78
C TRP A 497 25.61 -0.35 -2.49
N TYR A 498 25.10 -1.55 -2.79
CA TYR A 498 25.80 -2.63 -3.48
C TYR A 498 24.91 -3.16 -4.61
N ARG A 499 25.49 -3.34 -5.80
CA ARG A 499 24.88 -4.02 -6.95
C ARG A 499 25.34 -5.47 -6.91
N CYS A 500 24.41 -6.41 -6.76
CA CYS A 500 24.64 -7.85 -6.79
C CYS A 500 24.14 -8.41 -8.13
N ASP A 501 25.08 -8.86 -8.95
CA ASP A 501 24.93 -9.30 -10.33
C ASP A 501 25.44 -10.74 -10.43
N ASP A 502 24.57 -11.68 -10.05
CA ASP A 502 24.90 -13.07 -9.75
C ASP A 502 26.13 -13.19 -8.83
N ALA A 503 27.26 -13.68 -9.36
CA ALA A 503 28.48 -13.91 -8.61
C ALA A 503 29.24 -12.62 -8.23
N TRP A 504 28.91 -11.50 -8.88
CA TRP A 504 29.66 -10.25 -8.77
C TRP A 504 28.93 -9.24 -7.89
N ILE A 505 29.59 -8.77 -6.83
CA ILE A 505 29.09 -7.70 -5.97
C ILE A 505 30.01 -6.49 -6.11
N THR A 506 29.43 -5.36 -6.50
CA THR A 506 30.12 -4.08 -6.71
C THR A 506 29.46 -2.96 -5.92
N VAL A 507 30.25 -2.14 -5.24
CA VAL A 507 29.77 -0.92 -4.58
C VAL A 507 29.26 0.08 -5.63
N VAL A 508 28.14 0.76 -5.37
CA VAL A 508 27.57 1.80 -6.24
C VAL A 508 27.06 3.00 -5.43
N ASP A 509 26.83 4.12 -6.09
CA ASP A 509 26.25 5.33 -5.48
C ASP A 509 24.71 5.33 -5.54
N GLU A 510 24.07 6.28 -4.83
CA GLU A 510 22.61 6.43 -4.88
C GLU A 510 22.11 6.82 -6.28
N ALA A 511 22.90 7.58 -7.04
CA ALA A 511 22.51 8.06 -8.36
C ALA A 511 22.32 6.88 -9.34
N THR A 512 23.23 5.89 -9.31
CA THR A 512 23.13 4.64 -10.07
C THR A 512 21.87 3.86 -9.70
N VAL A 513 21.51 3.80 -8.41
CA VAL A 513 20.30 3.10 -7.93
C VAL A 513 19.03 3.84 -8.37
N ARG A 514 18.98 5.16 -8.23
CA ARG A 514 17.84 6.01 -8.65
C ARG A 514 17.65 6.04 -10.17
N ALA A 515 18.73 5.92 -10.93
CA ALA A 515 18.72 5.79 -12.39
C ALA A 515 18.48 4.35 -12.89
N SER A 516 18.24 3.39 -11.98
CA SER A 516 18.03 1.99 -12.37
C SER A 516 16.60 1.71 -12.82
N GLN A 517 16.43 0.72 -13.70
CA GLN A 517 15.11 0.28 -14.16
C GLN A 517 14.49 -0.71 -13.14
N CYS A 518 14.01 -0.19 -12.02
CA CYS A 518 13.37 -0.96 -10.96
C CYS A 518 12.17 -1.79 -11.48
N TYR A 519 12.18 -3.08 -11.15
CA TYR A 519 11.13 -4.04 -11.46
C TYR A 519 10.35 -4.42 -10.19
N MET A 520 11.07 -4.67 -9.08
CA MET A 520 10.50 -4.75 -7.74
C MET A 520 11.28 -3.84 -6.80
N ILE A 521 10.60 -3.25 -5.83
CA ILE A 521 11.16 -2.34 -4.84
C ILE A 521 10.77 -2.86 -3.46
N PHE A 522 11.74 -2.97 -2.56
CA PHE A 522 11.54 -3.53 -1.23
C PHE A 522 11.89 -2.50 -0.16
N TYR A 523 10.87 -2.18 0.62
CA TYR A 523 10.87 -1.21 1.71
C TYR A 523 10.68 -1.94 3.04
N VAL A 524 11.39 -1.54 4.09
CA VAL A 524 11.22 -2.08 5.45
C VAL A 524 10.76 -0.97 6.39
N GLN A 525 9.84 -1.26 7.32
CA GLN A 525 9.36 -0.27 8.29
C GLN A 525 10.53 0.41 8.98
N LYS A 526 10.50 1.75 9.09
CA LYS A 526 11.61 2.57 9.58
C LYS A 526 12.05 2.20 11.00
N LEU A 527 11.12 1.76 11.86
CA LEU A 527 11.44 1.22 13.19
C LEU A 527 12.32 -0.06 13.12
N GLN A 528 12.06 -0.95 12.16
CA GLN A 528 12.85 -2.17 11.96
C GLN A 528 14.17 -1.84 11.22
N HIS A 529 14.17 -0.87 10.30
CA HIS A 529 15.39 -0.36 9.66
C HIS A 529 16.37 0.21 10.68
N ASN A 530 15.90 0.99 11.66
CA ASN A 530 16.73 1.59 12.68
C ASN A 530 17.36 0.50 13.58
N LYS A 531 16.56 -0.44 14.10
CA LYS A 531 17.05 -1.62 14.85
C LYS A 531 18.09 -2.45 14.09
N ALA A 532 17.99 -2.51 12.76
CA ALA A 532 18.92 -3.24 11.91
C ALA A 532 20.22 -2.47 11.57
N ASN A 533 20.30 -1.17 11.90
CA ASN A 533 21.48 -0.33 11.73
C ASN A 533 22.13 0.10 13.06
N GLU A 534 21.43 -0.04 14.20
CA GLU A 534 22.04 0.06 15.52
C GLU A 534 23.09 -1.04 15.69
N ASP A 535 24.34 -0.65 15.92
CA ASP A 535 25.45 -1.61 16.06
C ASP A 535 25.42 -2.21 17.48
N PRO A 536 25.38 -3.54 17.65
CA PRO A 536 25.23 -4.18 18.97
C PRO A 536 26.45 -3.97 19.90
N SER A 537 27.52 -3.33 19.43
CA SER A 537 28.62 -2.82 20.25
C SER A 537 28.20 -1.75 21.26
N HIS A 538 27.07 -1.06 21.02
CA HIS A 538 26.65 0.11 21.79
C HIS A 538 25.52 -0.14 22.81
N VAL A 539 25.25 -1.40 23.18
CA VAL A 539 24.49 -1.70 24.40
C VAL A 539 25.36 -1.36 25.62
N PRO A 540 24.98 -0.42 26.50
CA PRO A 540 25.80 -0.09 27.67
C PRO A 540 25.83 -1.27 28.65
N ASN A 541 27.02 -1.65 29.12
CA ASN A 541 27.20 -2.66 30.16
C ASN A 541 26.75 -2.13 31.54
N SER A 542 25.43 -2.08 31.76
CA SER A 542 24.82 -1.89 33.09
C SER A 542 24.17 -3.21 33.54
N PRO A 543 24.81 -4.00 34.42
CA PRO A 543 24.28 -5.29 34.84
C PRO A 543 23.08 -5.12 35.79
N GLY A 544 22.09 -6.01 35.67
CA GLY A 544 21.07 -6.24 36.69
C GLY A 544 19.92 -5.23 36.75
N ARG A 545 18.88 -5.45 35.95
CA ARG A 545 17.48 -5.13 36.33
C ARG A 545 16.51 -6.07 35.62
N GLU A 546 16.08 -7.10 36.34
CA GLU A 546 15.09 -8.06 35.87
C GLU A 546 13.72 -7.37 35.78
N LEU A 547 13.15 -7.30 34.56
CA LEU A 547 11.83 -6.70 34.32
C LEU A 547 10.71 -7.75 34.39
N PHE A 548 10.71 -8.54 35.47
CA PHE A 548 9.55 -9.32 35.89
C PHE A 548 8.86 -8.62 37.06
N LEU A 549 7.95 -7.69 36.74
CA LEU A 549 7.02 -7.13 37.72
C LEU A 549 5.95 -8.19 38.06
N PRO A 550 5.85 -8.66 39.32
CA PRO A 550 4.83 -9.62 39.69
C PRO A 550 3.45 -8.95 39.71
N ILE A 551 2.47 -9.56 39.04
CA ILE A 551 1.07 -9.15 39.17
C ILE A 551 0.54 -9.77 40.47
N ALA A 552 0.41 -8.95 41.51
CA ALA A 552 -0.24 -9.35 42.76
C ALA A 552 -1.78 -9.34 42.60
N GLY A 553 -2.48 -10.28 43.25
CA GLY A 553 -3.92 -10.15 43.49
C GLY A 553 -4.85 -11.22 42.90
N PHE A 554 -4.52 -12.51 43.04
CA PHE A 554 -5.52 -13.54 43.29
C PHE A 554 -5.00 -14.43 44.42
N CYS A 555 -5.87 -14.72 45.40
CA CYS A 555 -5.60 -15.19 46.77
C CYS A 555 -4.39 -16.13 46.96
#